data_AF-A0A931HLL9-F1
#
_entry.id   AF-A0A931HLL9-F1
#
_cell.length_a   1.000
_cell.length_b   1.000
_cell.length_c   1.000
_cell.angle_alpha   90.00
_cell.angle_beta   90.00
_cell.angle_gamma   90.00
#
_symmetry.space_group_name_H-M   'P 1'
#
loop_
_entity.id
_entity.type
_entity.pdbx_description
1 polymer ?
#
loop_
_entity_poly.entity_id
_entity_poly.type
_entity_poly.pdbx_seq_one_letter_code
_entity_poly.pdbx_strand_id
1 'polypeptide(L)'
;MSKATVLGAGSWGTAFAKVLAEAGTDVTIWSRRAEVAESIETRHENPGYLPGVTLPESLHATSDHRLALAGADFVVLAVPSQSLRENLEHWRDDIGPNVTLVSLAKGIEQGTLLRMSQVIAQVTGAEESRIAVLSGPNLAREIAEGQPAATVIACTDSGRAMQIQKSCATGYFRPYTNSDVIGCEVGGACKNVIALACGMAVGVGLGDNTIATIITRGLAEVTRLGTAVGAKPATLAGLAGVGDLVATCTSPLSRNRSFGERLGQGGSLESAQEATHGQVAEGVKSCTSVRALAANYDVEMPLTDAVHQVCYEGLSVPEAIGRLLGRRTKPE
;
A
#
# COMPACT_ATOMS: atom_id res chain seq x y z
N MET A 1 -4.65 -27.28 -6.51
CA MET A 1 -4.49 -25.89 -6.98
C MET A 1 -5.10 -25.02 -5.90
N SER A 2 -4.40 -23.99 -5.41
CA SER A 2 -5.00 -23.09 -4.41
C SER A 2 -6.09 -22.24 -5.08
N LYS A 3 -7.17 -21.94 -4.35
CA LYS A 3 -8.23 -21.03 -4.80
C LYS A 3 -8.14 -19.71 -4.04
N ALA A 4 -8.14 -18.59 -4.77
CA ALA A 4 -7.98 -17.26 -4.23
C ALA A 4 -9.12 -16.33 -4.64
N THR A 5 -9.58 -15.54 -3.69
CA THR A 5 -10.49 -14.42 -3.97
C THR A 5 -9.72 -13.11 -3.84
N VAL A 6 -9.85 -12.20 -4.81
CA VAL A 6 -9.30 -10.83 -4.70
C VAL A 6 -10.44 -9.84 -4.54
N LEU A 7 -10.61 -9.29 -3.34
CA LEU A 7 -11.63 -8.29 -3.04
C LEU A 7 -11.08 -6.89 -3.32
N GLY A 8 -11.38 -6.37 -4.51
CA GLY A 8 -10.99 -5.02 -4.95
C GLY A 8 -10.33 -5.01 -6.32
N ALA A 9 -11.08 -4.59 -7.35
CA ALA A 9 -10.61 -4.49 -8.73
C ALA A 9 -9.92 -3.14 -9.08
N GLY A 10 -9.16 -2.56 -8.15
CA GLY A 10 -8.30 -1.40 -8.41
C GLY A 10 -7.02 -1.79 -9.17
N SER A 11 -6.13 -0.84 -9.45
CA SER A 11 -4.89 -1.11 -10.21
C SER A 11 -4.04 -2.19 -9.54
N TRP A 12 -3.84 -2.10 -8.22
CA TRP A 12 -3.03 -3.08 -7.50
C TRP A 12 -3.72 -4.44 -7.34
N GLY A 13 -5.01 -4.46 -7.00
CA GLY A 13 -5.76 -5.72 -6.89
C GLY A 13 -5.84 -6.47 -8.22
N THR A 14 -6.04 -5.76 -9.33
CA THR A 14 -6.04 -6.35 -10.68
C THR A 14 -4.66 -6.89 -11.07
N ALA A 15 -3.58 -6.13 -10.81
CA ALA A 15 -2.22 -6.58 -11.09
C ALA A 15 -1.86 -7.84 -10.27
N PHE A 16 -2.23 -7.88 -8.99
CA PHE A 16 -1.97 -9.05 -8.15
C PHE A 16 -2.85 -10.25 -8.50
N ALA A 17 -4.11 -10.04 -8.91
CA ALA A 17 -4.96 -11.11 -9.44
C ALA A 17 -4.36 -11.75 -10.70
N LYS A 18 -3.80 -10.94 -11.61
CA LYS A 18 -3.02 -11.42 -12.75
C LYS A 18 -1.81 -12.25 -12.32
N VAL A 19 -1.01 -11.76 -11.36
CA VAL A 19 0.15 -12.51 -10.81
C VAL A 19 -0.27 -13.86 -10.26
N LEU A 20 -1.34 -13.92 -9.47
CA LEU A 20 -1.86 -15.17 -8.90
C LEU A 20 -2.30 -16.15 -10.00
N ALA A 21 -3.05 -15.67 -10.99
CA ALA A 21 -3.54 -16.50 -12.10
C ALA A 21 -2.39 -17.04 -12.95
N GLU A 22 -1.37 -16.22 -13.26
CA GLU A 22 -0.18 -16.65 -14.00
C GLU A 22 0.72 -17.60 -13.19
N ALA A 23 0.69 -17.53 -11.86
CA ALA A 23 1.35 -18.50 -10.98
C ALA A 23 0.57 -19.83 -10.89
N GLY A 24 -0.59 -19.94 -11.55
CA GLY A 24 -1.41 -21.15 -11.56
C GLY A 24 -2.36 -21.29 -10.37
N THR A 25 -2.69 -20.20 -9.67
CA THR A 25 -3.78 -20.15 -8.68
C THR A 25 -5.12 -20.01 -9.41
N ASP A 26 -6.18 -20.65 -8.91
CA ASP A 26 -7.56 -20.43 -9.37
C ASP A 26 -8.07 -19.13 -8.74
N VAL A 27 -8.29 -18.07 -9.54
CA VAL A 27 -8.54 -16.72 -9.02
C VAL A 27 -9.91 -16.21 -9.46
N THR A 28 -10.68 -15.72 -8.49
CA THR A 28 -11.85 -14.87 -8.75
C THR A 28 -11.62 -13.47 -8.18
N ILE A 29 -11.67 -12.43 -9.02
CA ILE A 29 -11.62 -11.03 -8.58
C ILE A 29 -13.03 -10.46 -8.42
N TRP A 30 -13.28 -9.83 -7.27
CA TRP A 30 -14.52 -9.11 -7.03
C TRP A 30 -14.35 -7.63 -7.35
N SER A 31 -15.33 -7.09 -8.09
CA SER A 31 -15.48 -5.65 -8.31
C SER A 31 -16.83 -5.18 -7.77
N ARG A 32 -16.81 -4.09 -7.00
CA ARG A 32 -18.03 -3.36 -6.60
C ARG A 32 -18.85 -2.90 -7.80
N ARG A 33 -18.17 -2.53 -8.89
CA ARG A 33 -18.78 -2.05 -10.13
C ARG A 33 -18.97 -3.22 -11.09
N ALA A 34 -20.23 -3.52 -11.42
CA ALA A 34 -20.61 -4.66 -12.26
C ALA A 34 -19.98 -4.56 -13.66
N GLU A 35 -19.92 -3.36 -14.24
CA GLU A 35 -19.32 -3.09 -15.54
C GLU A 35 -17.80 -3.39 -15.57
N VAL A 36 -17.12 -3.23 -14.43
CA VAL A 36 -15.70 -3.59 -14.32
C VAL A 36 -15.53 -5.11 -14.19
N ALA A 37 -16.40 -5.80 -13.46
CA ALA A 37 -16.38 -7.27 -13.38
C ALA A 37 -16.65 -7.88 -14.76
N GLU A 38 -17.69 -7.42 -15.45
CA GLU A 38 -18.06 -7.88 -16.80
C GLU A 38 -16.91 -7.65 -17.80
N SER A 39 -16.25 -6.50 -17.73
CA SER A 39 -15.07 -6.20 -18.55
C SER A 39 -13.93 -7.20 -18.33
N ILE A 40 -13.63 -7.54 -17.06
CA ILE A 40 -12.57 -8.50 -16.75
C ILE A 40 -12.97 -9.91 -17.21
N GLU A 41 -14.22 -10.32 -16.99
CA GLU A 41 -14.70 -11.66 -17.33
C GLU A 41 -14.75 -11.89 -18.85
N THR A 42 -15.24 -10.90 -19.62
CA THR A 42 -15.54 -11.10 -21.04
C THR A 42 -14.45 -10.57 -21.98
N ARG A 43 -13.72 -9.53 -21.57
CA ARG A 43 -12.69 -8.88 -22.38
C ARG A 43 -11.28 -9.11 -21.85
N HIS A 44 -11.15 -9.75 -20.68
CA HIS A 44 -9.89 -9.97 -19.99
C HIS A 44 -9.05 -8.68 -19.88
N GLU A 45 -9.72 -7.57 -19.54
CA GLU A 45 -9.11 -6.25 -19.38
C GLU A 45 -9.83 -5.45 -18.29
N ASN A 46 -9.09 -4.63 -17.54
CA ASN A 46 -9.62 -3.61 -16.64
C ASN A 46 -9.21 -2.20 -17.11
N PRO A 47 -9.90 -1.61 -18.10
CA PRO A 47 -9.45 -0.36 -18.73
C PRO A 47 -9.48 0.84 -17.79
N GLY A 48 -10.32 0.80 -16.75
CA GLY A 48 -10.43 1.89 -15.78
C GLY A 48 -9.24 1.99 -14.82
N TYR A 49 -8.47 0.92 -14.65
CA TYR A 49 -7.39 0.86 -13.66
C TYR A 49 -6.05 0.37 -14.20
N LEU A 50 -6.04 -0.43 -15.27
CA LEU A 50 -4.85 -0.95 -15.97
C LEU A 50 -5.12 -1.00 -17.50
N PRO A 51 -5.30 0.16 -18.16
CA PRO A 51 -5.58 0.20 -19.60
C PRO A 51 -4.43 -0.43 -20.40
N GLY A 52 -4.79 -1.27 -21.38
CA GLY A 52 -3.84 -1.92 -22.29
C GLY A 52 -3.12 -3.14 -21.72
N VAL A 53 -3.49 -3.61 -20.52
CA VAL A 53 -2.99 -4.87 -19.94
C VAL A 53 -3.99 -5.99 -20.20
N THR A 54 -3.57 -7.00 -20.95
CA THR A 54 -4.33 -8.26 -21.10
C THR A 54 -4.19 -9.11 -19.84
N LEU A 55 -5.33 -9.53 -19.29
CA LEU A 55 -5.43 -10.44 -18.14
C LEU A 55 -5.51 -11.90 -18.62
N PRO A 56 -5.08 -12.88 -17.82
CA PRO A 56 -5.20 -14.29 -18.18
C PRO A 56 -6.66 -14.72 -18.33
N GLU A 57 -6.97 -15.58 -19.31
CA GLU A 57 -8.32 -16.13 -19.49
C GLU A 57 -8.79 -16.97 -18.30
N SER A 58 -7.85 -17.48 -17.49
CA SER A 58 -8.13 -18.20 -16.24
C SER A 58 -8.52 -17.31 -15.07
N LEU A 59 -8.43 -15.98 -15.20
CA LEU A 59 -8.87 -15.04 -14.18
C LEU A 59 -10.36 -14.74 -14.36
N HIS A 60 -11.17 -15.19 -13.40
CA HIS A 60 -12.60 -14.91 -13.38
C HIS A 60 -12.92 -13.65 -12.58
N ALA A 61 -14.04 -13.00 -12.90
CA ALA A 61 -14.52 -11.82 -12.21
C ALA A 61 -16.03 -11.85 -11.94
N THR A 62 -16.42 -11.27 -10.81
CA THR A 62 -17.83 -11.12 -10.42
C THR A 62 -18.07 -9.85 -9.63
N SER A 63 -19.32 -9.40 -9.58
CA SER A 63 -19.76 -8.33 -8.68
C SER A 63 -20.49 -8.85 -7.44
N ASP A 64 -20.67 -10.17 -7.32
CA ASP A 64 -21.21 -10.83 -6.14
C ASP A 64 -20.06 -11.35 -5.25
N HIS A 65 -19.91 -10.76 -4.06
CA HIS A 65 -18.85 -11.13 -3.13
C HIS A 65 -19.05 -12.54 -2.56
N ARG A 66 -20.30 -13.03 -2.46
CA ARG A 66 -20.58 -14.38 -1.95
C ARG A 66 -20.11 -15.44 -2.93
N LEU A 67 -20.37 -15.23 -4.21
CA LEU A 67 -19.85 -16.08 -5.28
C LEU A 67 -18.32 -16.04 -5.31
N ALA A 68 -17.74 -14.84 -5.16
CA ALA A 68 -16.28 -14.67 -5.17
C ALA A 68 -15.61 -15.41 -4.01
N LEU A 69 -16.19 -15.37 -2.81
CA LEU A 69 -15.65 -15.96 -1.58
C LEU A 69 -15.86 -17.48 -1.46
N ALA A 70 -16.79 -18.05 -2.24
CA ALA A 70 -17.18 -19.45 -2.13
C ALA A 70 -16.00 -20.41 -2.39
N GLY A 71 -15.58 -21.12 -1.35
CA GLY A 71 -14.54 -22.15 -1.41
C GLY A 71 -13.12 -21.60 -1.55
N ALA A 72 -12.87 -20.32 -1.24
CA ALA A 72 -11.53 -19.76 -1.26
C ALA A 72 -10.63 -20.33 -0.16
N ASP A 73 -9.38 -20.68 -0.49
CA ASP A 73 -8.36 -21.05 0.49
C ASP A 73 -7.77 -19.81 1.17
N PHE A 74 -7.68 -18.71 0.42
CA PHE A 74 -7.28 -17.41 0.93
C PHE A 74 -7.98 -16.26 0.20
N VAL A 75 -8.12 -15.14 0.91
CA VAL A 75 -8.79 -13.93 0.44
C VAL A 75 -7.82 -12.77 0.52
N VAL A 76 -7.62 -12.12 -0.61
CA VAL A 76 -6.79 -10.94 -0.77
C VAL A 76 -7.66 -9.69 -0.62
N LEU A 77 -7.31 -8.83 0.33
CA LEU A 77 -8.00 -7.59 0.64
C LEU A 77 -7.27 -6.44 -0.07
N ALA A 78 -7.78 -6.05 -1.24
CA ALA A 78 -7.17 -5.08 -2.15
C ALA A 78 -7.97 -3.76 -2.22
N VAL A 79 -8.54 -3.35 -1.09
CA VAL A 79 -9.26 -2.08 -0.94
C VAL A 79 -8.43 -1.05 -0.17
N PRO A 80 -8.68 0.27 -0.34
CA PRO A 80 -7.99 1.30 0.41
C PRO A 80 -8.13 1.13 1.93
N SER A 81 -7.06 1.46 2.68
CA SER A 81 -7.03 1.30 4.14
C SER A 81 -8.21 1.93 4.86
N GLN A 82 -8.64 3.12 4.43
CA GLN A 82 -9.70 3.88 5.11
C GLN A 82 -11.11 3.33 4.85
N SER A 83 -11.30 2.45 3.86
CA SER A 83 -12.58 1.78 3.65
C SER A 83 -12.54 0.30 4.05
N LEU A 84 -11.38 -0.23 4.49
CA LEU A 84 -11.23 -1.66 4.75
C LEU A 84 -12.23 -2.18 5.79
N ARG A 85 -12.42 -1.47 6.91
CA ARG A 85 -13.34 -1.86 7.98
C ARG A 85 -14.77 -2.06 7.50
N GLU A 86 -15.35 -1.02 6.88
CA GLU A 86 -16.72 -1.05 6.38
C GLU A 86 -16.92 -2.19 5.36
N ASN A 87 -15.93 -2.41 4.48
CA ASN A 87 -16.01 -3.52 3.54
C ASN A 87 -15.94 -4.88 4.26
N LEU A 88 -15.07 -5.05 5.26
CA LEU A 88 -14.98 -6.28 6.05
C LEU A 88 -16.27 -6.56 6.84
N GLU A 89 -16.95 -5.53 7.36
CA GLU A 89 -18.25 -5.70 8.01
C GLU A 89 -19.29 -6.33 7.08
N HIS A 90 -19.21 -6.04 5.78
CA HIS A 90 -20.05 -6.66 4.75
C HIS A 90 -19.63 -8.08 4.38
N TRP A 91 -18.34 -8.43 4.47
CA TRP A 91 -17.83 -9.70 3.96
C TRP A 91 -17.62 -10.77 5.03
N ARG A 92 -17.47 -10.38 6.30
CA ARG A 92 -16.97 -11.26 7.36
C ARG A 92 -17.77 -12.54 7.55
N ASP A 93 -19.08 -12.50 7.34
CA ASP A 93 -19.96 -13.66 7.56
C ASP A 93 -19.84 -14.70 6.43
N ASP A 94 -19.31 -14.30 5.27
CA ASP A 94 -19.04 -15.15 4.12
C ASP A 94 -17.58 -15.66 4.08
N ILE A 95 -16.72 -15.18 4.99
CA ILE A 95 -15.32 -15.61 5.10
C ILE A 95 -15.23 -16.85 5.98
N GLY A 96 -14.78 -17.96 5.42
CA GLY A 96 -14.62 -19.22 6.15
C GLY A 96 -13.62 -19.13 7.34
N PRO A 97 -13.81 -19.95 8.39
CA PRO A 97 -13.05 -19.86 9.65
C PRO A 97 -11.57 -20.23 9.53
N ASN A 98 -11.15 -20.90 8.45
CA ASN A 98 -9.76 -21.31 8.22
C ASN A 98 -9.06 -20.53 7.11
N VAL A 99 -9.78 -19.63 6.43
CA VAL A 99 -9.28 -18.85 5.29
C VAL A 99 -8.16 -17.92 5.75
N THR A 100 -7.06 -17.88 4.98
CA THR A 100 -5.99 -16.88 5.16
C THR A 100 -6.45 -15.53 4.61
N LEU A 101 -6.30 -14.46 5.38
CA LEU A 101 -6.61 -13.10 4.95
C LEU A 101 -5.32 -12.37 4.59
N VAL A 102 -5.19 -11.91 3.35
CA VAL A 102 -3.97 -11.26 2.84
C VAL A 102 -4.25 -9.79 2.61
N SER A 103 -3.73 -8.91 3.46
CA SER A 103 -3.84 -7.46 3.26
C SER A 103 -2.85 -6.97 2.20
N LEU A 104 -3.34 -6.23 1.22
CA LEU A 104 -2.51 -5.43 0.32
C LEU A 104 -2.52 -3.93 0.69
N ALA A 105 -3.33 -3.54 1.67
CA ALA A 105 -3.56 -2.15 2.04
C ALA A 105 -2.35 -1.58 2.79
N LYS A 106 -1.92 -0.37 2.39
CA LYS A 106 -0.73 0.32 2.92
C LYS A 106 -1.14 1.60 3.65
N GLY A 107 -1.50 1.48 4.93
CA GLY A 107 -1.94 2.61 5.73
C GLY A 107 -2.32 2.25 7.15
N ILE A 108 -2.58 3.29 7.95
CA ILE A 108 -3.09 3.21 9.32
C ILE A 108 -4.52 3.78 9.33
N GLU A 109 -5.46 3.09 9.97
CA GLU A 109 -6.86 3.52 10.05
C GLU A 109 -6.96 4.84 10.82
N GLN A 110 -7.67 5.81 10.24
CA GLN A 110 -7.95 7.07 10.94
C GLN A 110 -8.91 6.85 12.11
N GLY A 111 -8.72 7.61 13.19
CA GLY A 111 -9.51 7.49 14.42
C GLY A 111 -8.98 6.41 15.36
N THR A 112 -8.97 5.14 14.93
CA THR A 112 -8.52 4.02 15.80
C THR A 112 -6.99 3.89 15.87
N LEU A 113 -6.29 4.38 14.84
CA LEU A 113 -4.84 4.24 14.65
C LEU A 113 -4.36 2.78 14.56
N LEU A 114 -5.27 1.86 14.23
CA LEU A 114 -4.95 0.46 14.04
C LEU A 114 -4.26 0.23 12.69
N ARG A 115 -3.31 -0.71 12.70
CA ARG A 115 -2.74 -1.28 11.47
C ARG A 115 -3.78 -2.16 10.77
N MET A 116 -3.64 -2.39 9.47
CA MET A 116 -4.65 -3.11 8.70
C MET A 116 -4.82 -4.56 9.17
N SER A 117 -3.74 -5.23 9.59
CA SER A 117 -3.81 -6.55 10.22
C SER A 117 -4.66 -6.55 11.49
N GLN A 118 -4.56 -5.50 12.31
CA GLN A 118 -5.34 -5.33 13.53
C GLN A 118 -6.81 -5.00 13.23
N VAL A 119 -7.08 -4.18 12.20
CA VAL A 119 -8.45 -3.93 11.72
C VAL A 119 -9.09 -5.22 11.24
N ILE A 120 -8.36 -6.03 10.46
CA ILE A 120 -8.83 -7.33 9.98
C ILE A 120 -9.17 -8.24 11.15
N ALA A 121 -8.25 -8.42 12.10
CA ALA A 121 -8.47 -9.24 13.29
C ALA A 121 -9.69 -8.76 14.08
N GLN A 122 -9.81 -7.46 14.32
CA GLN A 122 -10.90 -6.87 15.11
C GLN A 122 -12.27 -7.06 14.45
N VAL A 123 -12.38 -6.87 13.14
CA VAL A 123 -13.68 -6.93 12.44
C VAL A 123 -14.12 -8.37 12.18
N THR A 124 -13.18 -9.24 11.83
CA THR A 124 -13.48 -10.63 11.42
C THR A 124 -13.36 -11.64 12.56
N GLY A 125 -12.73 -11.28 13.68
CA GLY A 125 -12.37 -12.22 14.74
C GLY A 125 -11.29 -13.22 14.34
N ALA A 126 -10.60 -13.02 13.22
CA ALA A 126 -9.53 -13.89 12.79
C ALA A 126 -8.30 -13.75 13.70
N GLU A 127 -7.74 -14.90 14.10
CA GLU A 127 -6.44 -14.97 14.77
C GLU A 127 -5.35 -14.32 13.93
N GLU A 128 -4.38 -13.65 14.57
CA GLU A 128 -3.26 -13.00 13.86
C GLU A 128 -2.49 -13.96 12.95
N SER A 129 -2.40 -15.24 13.33
CA SER A 129 -1.78 -16.30 12.54
C SER A 129 -2.46 -16.53 11.19
N ARG A 130 -3.72 -16.13 11.02
CA ARG A 130 -4.46 -16.24 9.74
C ARG A 130 -4.27 -15.02 8.84
N ILE A 131 -3.60 -13.97 9.32
CA ILE A 131 -3.52 -12.68 8.64
C ILE A 131 -2.10 -12.51 8.10
N ALA A 132 -2.00 -12.40 6.78
CA ALA A 132 -0.78 -12.09 6.07
C ALA A 132 -0.85 -10.67 5.49
N VAL A 133 0.32 -10.09 5.27
CA VAL A 133 0.48 -8.76 4.65
C VAL A 133 1.44 -8.90 3.49
N LEU A 134 1.09 -8.35 2.34
CA LEU A 134 2.01 -8.19 1.22
C LEU A 134 2.50 -6.76 1.16
N SER A 135 3.81 -6.57 1.25
CA SER A 135 4.45 -5.25 1.20
C SER A 135 5.79 -5.31 0.47
N GLY A 136 6.15 -4.23 -0.22
CA GLY A 136 7.32 -4.21 -1.10
C GLY A 136 7.17 -3.28 -2.29
N PRO A 137 8.26 -3.07 -3.07
CA PRO A 137 8.30 -2.20 -4.24
C PRO A 137 7.43 -2.78 -5.36
N ASN A 138 6.15 -2.45 -5.34
CA ASN A 138 5.14 -3.07 -6.17
C ASN A 138 4.31 -2.02 -6.91
N LEU A 139 4.94 -1.35 -7.87
CA LEU A 139 4.26 -0.42 -8.77
C LEU A 139 3.34 -1.23 -9.70
N ALA A 140 2.03 -1.11 -9.50
CA ALA A 140 1.04 -1.97 -10.14
C ALA A 140 1.19 -2.12 -11.66
N ARG A 141 1.56 -1.03 -12.34
CA ARG A 141 1.76 -1.01 -13.79
C ARG A 141 2.96 -1.86 -14.23
N GLU A 142 4.11 -1.71 -13.59
CA GLU A 142 5.32 -2.49 -13.89
C GLU A 142 5.09 -3.99 -13.64
N ILE A 143 4.40 -4.32 -12.53
CA ILE A 143 4.02 -5.70 -12.22
C ILE A 143 3.06 -6.26 -13.27
N ALA A 144 2.05 -5.49 -13.67
CA ALA A 144 1.08 -5.90 -14.68
C ALA A 144 1.73 -6.15 -16.06
N GLU A 145 2.79 -5.39 -16.39
CA GLU A 145 3.61 -5.55 -17.59
C GLU A 145 4.64 -6.69 -17.50
N GLY A 146 4.70 -7.41 -16.38
CA GLY A 146 5.62 -8.55 -16.21
C GLY A 146 7.07 -8.14 -15.96
N GLN A 147 7.32 -6.90 -15.50
CA GLN A 147 8.67 -6.48 -15.16
C GLN A 147 9.15 -7.17 -13.87
N PRO A 148 10.45 -7.53 -13.77
CA PRO A 148 10.98 -8.19 -12.58
C PRO A 148 10.80 -7.36 -11.30
N ALA A 149 10.23 -7.97 -10.28
CA ALA A 149 10.02 -7.35 -8.98
C ALA A 149 10.15 -8.35 -7.84
N ALA A 150 10.54 -7.83 -6.67
CA ALA A 150 10.55 -8.57 -5.43
C ALA A 150 9.49 -8.02 -4.47
N THR A 151 8.91 -8.88 -3.65
CA THR A 151 7.96 -8.49 -2.60
C THR A 151 8.17 -9.28 -1.32
N VAL A 152 7.51 -8.87 -0.24
CA VAL A 152 7.49 -9.58 1.04
C VAL A 152 6.08 -10.00 1.37
N ILE A 153 5.92 -11.27 1.76
CA ILE A 153 4.74 -11.82 2.41
C ILE A 153 5.06 -11.97 3.89
N ALA A 154 4.50 -11.10 4.71
CA ALA A 154 4.65 -11.15 6.16
C ALA A 154 3.48 -11.87 6.82
N CYS A 155 3.75 -12.88 7.64
CA CYS A 155 2.75 -13.55 8.47
C CYS A 155 3.42 -14.16 9.69
N THR A 156 2.73 -14.17 10.83
CA THR A 156 3.25 -14.83 12.05
C THR A 156 3.23 -16.35 11.91
N ASP A 157 2.36 -16.91 11.07
CA ASP A 157 2.35 -18.31 10.65
C ASP A 157 3.21 -18.49 9.39
N SER A 158 4.34 -19.20 9.53
CA SER A 158 5.26 -19.46 8.43
C SER A 158 4.69 -20.37 7.35
N GLY A 159 3.80 -21.31 7.72
CA GLY A 159 3.11 -22.20 6.78
C GLY A 159 2.21 -21.42 5.83
N ARG A 160 1.39 -20.51 6.37
CA ARG A 160 0.55 -19.61 5.57
C ARG A 160 1.39 -18.64 4.74
N ALA A 161 2.46 -18.07 5.30
CA ALA A 161 3.38 -17.23 4.52
C ALA A 161 3.94 -17.98 3.29
N MET A 162 4.39 -19.23 3.47
CA MET A 162 4.90 -20.08 2.39
C MET A 162 3.82 -20.49 1.40
N GLN A 163 2.58 -20.73 1.85
CA GLN A 163 1.45 -21.02 0.96
C GLN A 163 1.20 -19.84 0.01
N ILE A 164 1.08 -18.63 0.56
CA ILE A 164 0.86 -17.42 -0.25
C ILE A 164 2.06 -17.13 -1.15
N GLN A 165 3.29 -17.31 -0.65
CA GLN A 165 4.51 -17.19 -1.44
C GLN A 165 4.47 -18.09 -2.68
N LYS A 166 4.12 -19.36 -2.53
CA LYS A 166 4.01 -20.30 -3.66
C LYS A 166 2.89 -19.92 -4.63
N SER A 167 1.77 -19.43 -4.11
CA SER A 167 0.60 -19.05 -4.92
C SER A 167 0.81 -17.80 -5.78
N CYS A 168 1.83 -16.97 -5.53
CA CYS A 168 2.10 -15.75 -6.31
C CYS A 168 3.50 -15.70 -6.95
N ALA A 169 4.29 -16.76 -6.86
CA ALA A 169 5.62 -16.79 -7.48
C ALA A 169 5.51 -17.01 -9.00
N THR A 170 6.01 -16.06 -9.78
CA THR A 170 6.09 -16.16 -11.25
C THR A 170 7.54 -15.96 -11.72
N GLY A 171 7.79 -16.01 -13.03
CA GLY A 171 9.10 -15.69 -13.60
C GLY A 171 9.56 -14.25 -13.36
N TYR A 172 8.63 -13.33 -13.07
CA TYR A 172 8.93 -11.90 -12.84
C TYR A 172 8.57 -11.43 -11.43
N PHE A 173 7.69 -12.11 -10.70
CA PHE A 173 7.28 -11.71 -9.35
C PHE A 173 7.88 -12.65 -8.31
N ARG A 174 8.83 -12.16 -7.52
CA ARG A 174 9.60 -12.94 -6.54
C ARG A 174 9.21 -12.61 -5.09
N PRO A 175 8.32 -13.40 -4.47
CA PRO A 175 7.93 -13.21 -3.07
C PRO A 175 8.96 -13.81 -2.10
N TYR A 176 9.26 -13.09 -1.02
CA TYR A 176 10.03 -13.54 0.14
C TYR A 176 9.13 -13.57 1.38
N THR A 177 9.37 -14.49 2.32
CA THR A 177 8.60 -14.53 3.57
C THR A 177 9.26 -13.70 4.68
N ASN A 178 8.45 -13.14 5.57
CA ASN A 178 8.91 -12.48 6.79
C ASN A 178 7.92 -12.78 7.93
N SER A 179 8.39 -12.80 9.18
CA SER A 179 7.51 -12.93 10.37
C SER A 179 7.08 -11.58 10.94
N ASP A 180 7.76 -10.49 10.55
CA ASP A 180 7.51 -9.15 11.08
C ASP A 180 6.41 -8.40 10.32
N VAL A 181 5.15 -8.76 10.64
CA VAL A 181 3.95 -8.10 10.11
C VAL A 181 3.95 -6.60 10.45
N ILE A 182 4.37 -6.25 11.67
CA ILE A 182 4.40 -4.86 12.15
C ILE A 182 5.31 -4.00 11.26
N GLY A 183 6.55 -4.44 11.05
CA GLY A 183 7.51 -3.72 10.21
C GLY A 183 7.05 -3.56 8.77
N CYS A 184 6.44 -4.60 8.19
CA CYS A 184 5.94 -4.53 6.82
C CYS A 184 4.80 -3.53 6.64
N GLU A 185 3.88 -3.44 7.61
CA GLU A 185 2.77 -2.48 7.57
C GLU A 185 3.23 -1.05 7.85
N VAL A 186 4.09 -0.85 8.85
CA VAL A 186 4.60 0.50 9.18
C VAL A 186 5.44 1.05 8.02
N GLY A 187 6.32 0.23 7.45
CA GLY A 187 7.11 0.60 6.27
C GLY A 187 6.22 1.01 5.09
N GLY A 188 5.22 0.18 4.77
CA GLY A 188 4.26 0.45 3.70
C GLY A 188 3.38 1.68 3.95
N ALA A 189 2.93 1.90 5.19
CA ALA A 189 2.06 3.02 5.54
C ALA A 189 2.79 4.37 5.50
N CYS A 190 4.02 4.42 6.02
CA CYS A 190 4.76 5.68 6.15
C CYS A 190 5.39 6.13 4.83
N LYS A 191 5.76 5.21 3.93
CA LYS A 191 6.44 5.57 2.67
C LYS A 191 5.66 6.57 1.83
N ASN A 192 4.33 6.47 1.83
CA ASN A 192 3.47 7.29 0.97
C ASN A 192 3.54 8.76 1.38
N VAL A 193 3.74 9.04 2.68
CA VAL A 193 3.96 10.39 3.21
C VAL A 193 5.32 10.93 2.76
N ILE A 194 6.37 10.13 2.84
CA ILE A 194 7.72 10.53 2.40
C ILE A 194 7.78 10.73 0.88
N ALA A 195 7.08 9.90 0.11
CA ALA A 195 6.96 10.07 -1.34
C ALA A 195 6.24 11.37 -1.71
N LEU A 196 5.24 11.77 -0.92
CA LEU A 196 4.56 13.05 -1.07
C LEU A 196 5.53 14.22 -0.84
N ALA A 197 6.38 14.14 0.20
CA ALA A 197 7.44 15.12 0.45
C ALA A 197 8.48 15.18 -0.70
N CYS A 198 8.88 14.03 -1.24
CA CYS A 198 9.78 13.98 -2.41
C CYS A 198 9.13 14.64 -3.62
N GLY A 199 7.84 14.37 -3.86
CA GLY A 199 7.06 15.05 -4.89
C GLY A 199 7.08 16.57 -4.72
N MET A 200 6.79 17.05 -3.52
CA MET A 200 6.82 18.49 -3.21
C MET A 200 8.17 19.12 -3.52
N ALA A 201 9.27 18.45 -3.17
CA ALA A 201 10.63 18.90 -3.48
C ALA A 201 10.89 18.96 -5.00
N VAL A 202 10.45 17.95 -5.76
CA VAL A 202 10.53 17.98 -7.24
C VAL A 202 9.72 19.15 -7.79
N GLY A 203 8.51 19.39 -7.26
CA GLY A 203 7.62 20.44 -7.72
C GLY A 203 8.17 21.86 -7.57
N VAL A 204 9.03 22.10 -6.57
CA VAL A 204 9.75 23.37 -6.39
C VAL A 204 11.10 23.42 -7.14
N GLY A 205 11.44 22.39 -7.92
CA GLY A 205 12.65 22.34 -8.75
C GLY A 205 13.90 21.83 -8.03
N LEU A 206 13.78 21.13 -6.91
CA LEU A 206 14.93 20.54 -6.21
C LEU A 206 15.34 19.20 -6.84
N GLY A 207 16.66 19.00 -6.99
CA GLY A 207 17.23 17.82 -7.63
C GLY A 207 17.53 16.65 -6.68
N ASP A 208 18.22 15.64 -7.21
CA ASP A 208 18.39 14.32 -6.59
C ASP A 208 19.06 14.32 -5.21
N ASN A 209 19.96 15.27 -4.92
CA ASN A 209 20.56 15.40 -3.59
C ASN A 209 19.51 15.65 -2.50
N THR A 210 18.51 16.47 -2.81
CA THR A 210 17.39 16.75 -1.89
C THR A 210 16.52 15.52 -1.75
N ILE A 211 16.22 14.84 -2.85
CA ILE A 211 15.40 13.62 -2.84
C ILE A 211 16.07 12.53 -2.02
N ALA A 212 17.38 12.29 -2.21
CA ALA A 212 18.16 11.36 -1.41
C ALA A 212 18.15 11.74 0.08
N THR A 213 18.25 13.03 0.40
CA THR A 213 18.16 13.53 1.78
C THR A 213 16.78 13.23 2.39
N ILE A 214 15.69 13.53 1.67
CA ILE A 214 14.31 13.27 2.14
C ILE A 214 14.09 11.77 2.34
N ILE A 215 14.52 10.92 1.40
CA ILE A 215 14.42 9.46 1.52
C ILE A 215 15.16 8.98 2.77
N THR A 216 16.40 9.43 2.98
CA THR A 216 17.24 9.00 4.11
C THR A 216 16.64 9.44 5.45
N ARG A 217 16.24 10.72 5.56
CA ARG A 217 15.63 11.25 6.79
C ARG A 217 14.24 10.67 7.03
N GLY A 218 13.49 10.41 5.97
CA GLY A 218 12.19 9.74 6.00
C GLY A 218 12.32 8.31 6.51
N LEU A 219 13.29 7.54 6.00
CA LEU A 219 13.59 6.20 6.51
C LEU A 219 13.92 6.22 8.01
N ALA A 220 14.67 7.21 8.47
CA ALA A 220 14.97 7.37 9.89
C ALA A 220 13.70 7.63 10.72
N GLU A 221 12.74 8.42 10.23
CA GLU A 221 11.42 8.59 10.87
C GLU A 221 10.65 7.27 10.91
N VAL A 222 10.55 6.57 9.78
CA VAL A 222 9.88 5.26 9.69
C VAL A 222 10.51 4.26 10.64
N THR A 223 11.84 4.27 10.76
CA THR A 223 12.58 3.36 11.64
C THR A 223 12.34 3.65 13.11
N ARG A 224 12.34 4.93 13.51
CA ARG A 224 12.00 5.32 14.89
C ARG A 224 10.58 4.94 15.25
N LEU A 225 9.61 5.27 14.39
CA LEU A 225 8.21 4.91 14.61
C LEU A 225 8.02 3.38 14.66
N GLY A 226 8.55 2.68 13.65
CA GLY A 226 8.49 1.23 13.56
C GLY A 226 9.05 0.55 14.81
N THR A 227 10.23 0.95 15.27
CA THR A 227 10.85 0.40 16.48
C THR A 227 9.99 0.67 17.71
N ALA A 228 9.44 1.88 17.85
CA ALA A 228 8.58 2.24 18.97
C ALA A 228 7.29 1.41 19.03
N VAL A 229 6.73 1.02 17.88
CA VAL A 229 5.55 0.15 17.79
C VAL A 229 5.85 -1.35 17.75
N GLY A 230 7.12 -1.75 17.91
CA GLY A 230 7.55 -3.14 18.02
C GLY A 230 8.00 -3.83 16.72
N ALA A 231 8.21 -3.08 15.62
CA ALA A 231 8.79 -3.61 14.39
C ALA A 231 10.28 -3.94 14.55
N LYS A 232 10.77 -4.88 13.72
CA LYS A 232 12.20 -5.19 13.64
C LYS A 232 12.89 -4.20 12.68
N PRO A 233 13.94 -3.48 13.10
CA PRO A 233 14.65 -2.55 12.22
C PRO A 233 15.15 -3.17 10.91
N ALA A 234 15.55 -4.46 10.95
CA ALA A 234 15.98 -5.19 9.76
C ALA A 234 14.90 -5.31 8.67
N THR A 235 13.62 -5.37 9.04
CA THR A 235 12.49 -5.38 8.09
C THR A 235 12.39 -4.04 7.35
N LEU A 236 12.61 -2.94 8.08
CA LEU A 236 12.54 -1.58 7.54
C LEU A 236 13.74 -1.26 6.65
N ALA A 237 14.89 -1.90 6.87
CA ALA A 237 16.03 -1.85 5.95
C ALA A 237 15.84 -2.73 4.69
N GLY A 238 14.82 -3.59 4.66
CA GLY A 238 14.55 -4.52 3.56
C GLY A 238 13.57 -3.99 2.51
N LEU A 239 13.01 -4.92 1.73
CA LEU A 239 12.08 -4.63 0.63
C LEU A 239 10.83 -3.87 1.09
N ALA A 240 10.25 -4.23 2.24
CA ALA A 240 9.01 -3.64 2.74
C ALA A 240 9.19 -2.24 3.36
N GLY A 241 10.44 -1.83 3.63
CA GLY A 241 10.79 -0.49 4.07
C GLY A 241 11.53 0.28 2.98
N VAL A 242 12.87 0.27 3.01
CA VAL A 242 13.73 0.97 2.05
C VAL A 242 13.37 0.67 0.59
N GLY A 243 13.17 -0.59 0.23
CA GLY A 243 12.89 -0.96 -1.17
C GLY A 243 11.64 -0.27 -1.70
N ASP A 244 10.53 -0.40 -0.99
CA ASP A 244 9.26 0.21 -1.36
C ASP A 244 9.30 1.75 -1.25
N LEU A 245 10.01 2.28 -0.25
CA LEU A 245 10.23 3.72 -0.08
C LEU A 245 10.93 4.32 -1.30
N VAL A 246 12.07 3.76 -1.69
CA VAL A 246 12.86 4.25 -2.83
C VAL A 246 12.03 4.21 -4.11
N ALA A 247 11.44 3.06 -4.44
CA ALA A 247 10.62 2.91 -5.65
C ALA A 247 9.47 3.93 -5.72
N THR A 248 8.84 4.22 -4.58
CA THR A 248 7.71 5.16 -4.50
C THR A 248 8.15 6.62 -4.58
N CYS A 249 9.35 6.95 -4.07
CA CYS A 249 9.87 8.31 -4.07
C CYS A 249 10.48 8.71 -5.42
N THR A 250 11.05 7.76 -6.17
CA THR A 250 11.76 8.04 -7.44
C THR A 250 10.88 7.86 -8.68
N SER A 251 9.82 7.05 -8.63
CA SER A 251 9.03 6.74 -9.82
C SER A 251 7.92 7.77 -10.10
N PRO A 252 7.79 8.29 -11.33
CA PRO A 252 6.64 9.13 -11.72
C PRO A 252 5.32 8.35 -11.77
N LEU A 253 5.37 7.01 -11.73
CA LEU A 253 4.18 6.15 -11.63
C LEU A 253 3.58 6.18 -10.21
N SER A 254 4.31 6.70 -9.23
CA SER A 254 3.82 6.88 -7.87
C SER A 254 2.82 8.04 -7.80
N ARG A 255 1.54 7.71 -7.56
CA ARG A 255 0.48 8.70 -7.34
C ARG A 255 0.84 9.70 -6.24
N ASN A 256 1.50 9.26 -5.16
CA ASN A 256 1.91 10.15 -4.06
C ASN A 256 2.98 11.15 -4.51
N ARG A 257 4.00 10.69 -5.26
CA ARG A 257 5.03 11.57 -5.80
C ARG A 257 4.44 12.61 -6.74
N SER A 258 3.61 12.18 -7.70
CA SER A 258 2.99 13.07 -8.69
C SER A 258 2.01 14.06 -8.05
N PHE A 259 1.26 13.64 -7.03
CA PHE A 259 0.41 14.55 -6.24
C PHE A 259 1.26 15.59 -5.49
N GLY A 260 2.36 15.16 -4.87
CA GLY A 260 3.28 16.07 -4.19
C GLY A 260 3.91 17.08 -5.13
N GLU A 261 4.26 16.66 -6.34
CA GLU A 261 4.82 17.53 -7.39
C GLU A 261 3.87 18.68 -7.75
N ARG A 262 2.56 18.40 -7.85
CA ARG A 262 1.54 19.44 -8.04
C ARG A 262 1.45 20.41 -6.88
N LEU A 263 1.52 19.92 -5.64
CA LEU A 263 1.54 20.78 -4.45
C LEU A 263 2.82 21.64 -4.41
N GLY A 264 3.97 21.09 -4.79
CA GLY A 264 5.23 21.82 -4.90
C GLY A 264 5.18 22.96 -5.93
N GLN A 265 4.44 22.76 -7.03
CA GLN A 265 4.21 23.79 -8.05
C GLN A 265 3.22 24.88 -7.61
N GLY A 266 2.70 24.82 -6.37
CA GLY A 266 1.73 25.78 -5.83
C GLY A 266 0.26 25.43 -6.10
N GLY A 267 -0.03 24.22 -6.59
CA GLY A 267 -1.40 23.75 -6.79
C GLY A 267 -2.13 23.49 -5.47
N SER A 268 -3.46 23.60 -5.48
CA SER A 268 -4.31 23.19 -4.35
C SER A 268 -4.44 21.66 -4.25
N LEU A 269 -4.93 21.15 -3.13
CA LEU A 269 -5.30 19.73 -2.99
C LEU A 269 -6.29 19.29 -4.07
N GLU A 270 -7.25 20.14 -4.42
CA GLU A 270 -8.26 19.88 -5.44
C GLU A 270 -7.61 19.75 -6.83
N SER A 271 -6.73 20.70 -7.18
CA SER A 271 -5.98 20.66 -8.46
C SER A 271 -5.08 19.42 -8.55
N ALA A 272 -4.43 19.05 -7.45
CA ALA A 272 -3.61 17.85 -7.39
C ALA A 272 -4.45 16.56 -7.54
N GLN A 273 -5.65 16.52 -6.95
CA GLN A 273 -6.60 15.41 -7.08
C GLN A 273 -7.14 15.27 -8.50
N GLU A 274 -7.48 16.37 -9.17
CA GLU A 274 -7.89 16.36 -10.57
C GLU A 274 -6.77 15.82 -11.47
N ALA A 275 -5.52 16.24 -11.23
CA ALA A 275 -4.36 15.76 -11.97
C ALA A 275 -4.07 14.26 -11.77
N THR A 276 -4.57 13.64 -10.71
CA THR A 276 -4.45 12.21 -10.42
C THR A 276 -5.75 11.44 -10.68
N HIS A 277 -6.50 11.85 -11.71
CA HIS A 277 -7.75 11.21 -12.15
C HIS A 277 -8.85 11.17 -11.09
N GLY A 278 -8.96 12.25 -10.30
CA GLY A 278 -9.99 12.40 -9.28
C GLY A 278 -9.74 11.62 -7.99
N GLN A 279 -8.62 10.92 -7.86
CA GLN A 279 -8.28 10.14 -6.67
C GLN A 279 -7.31 10.90 -5.77
N VAL A 280 -7.69 11.11 -4.50
CA VAL A 280 -6.77 11.63 -3.48
C VAL A 280 -5.68 10.61 -3.22
N ALA A 281 -4.42 11.05 -3.26
CA ALA A 281 -3.28 10.21 -2.96
C ALA A 281 -3.33 9.70 -1.50
N GLU A 282 -2.99 8.42 -1.29
CA GLU A 282 -3.05 7.79 0.04
C GLU A 282 -2.21 8.53 1.07
N GLY A 283 -1.05 9.06 0.68
CA GLY A 283 -0.13 9.80 1.54
C GLY A 283 -0.74 11.04 2.17
N VAL A 284 -1.70 11.70 1.48
CA VAL A 284 -2.44 12.85 2.03
C VAL A 284 -3.27 12.39 3.23
N LYS A 285 -4.00 11.27 3.12
CA LYS A 285 -4.79 10.74 4.24
C LYS A 285 -3.91 10.11 5.33
N SER A 286 -2.86 9.39 4.92
CA SER A 286 -1.96 8.66 5.81
C SER A 286 -1.10 9.58 6.67
N CYS A 287 -0.76 10.80 6.23
CA CYS A 287 0.04 11.70 7.07
C CYS A 287 -0.68 12.06 8.39
N THR A 288 -2.02 12.12 8.38
CA THR A 288 -2.83 12.36 9.59
C THR A 288 -2.71 11.19 10.56
N SER A 289 -2.93 9.96 10.11
CA SER A 289 -2.90 8.79 10.99
C SER A 289 -1.47 8.43 11.43
N VAL A 290 -0.47 8.59 10.56
CA VAL A 290 0.94 8.38 10.92
C VAL A 290 1.40 9.41 11.95
N ARG A 291 1.05 10.70 11.77
CA ARG A 291 1.35 11.76 12.75
C ARG A 291 0.71 11.48 14.12
N ALA A 292 -0.56 11.11 14.13
CA ALA A 292 -1.27 10.77 15.37
C ALA A 292 -0.68 9.52 16.05
N LEU A 293 -0.34 8.50 15.28
CA LEU A 293 0.34 7.31 15.80
C LEU A 293 1.70 7.67 16.40
N ALA A 294 2.50 8.51 15.73
CA ALA A 294 3.78 8.95 16.23
C ALA A 294 3.66 9.72 17.55
N ALA A 295 2.66 10.60 17.68
CA ALA A 295 2.37 11.30 18.93
C ALA A 295 2.02 10.34 20.08
N ASN A 296 1.24 9.28 19.82
CA ASN A 296 0.90 8.28 20.83
C ASN A 296 2.12 7.52 21.37
N TYR A 297 3.19 7.42 20.58
CA TYR A 297 4.43 6.73 20.95
C TYR A 297 5.59 7.70 21.26
N ASP A 298 5.32 9.01 21.37
CA ASP A 298 6.32 10.07 21.61
C ASP A 298 7.49 10.06 20.61
N VAL A 299 7.17 9.84 19.33
CA VAL A 299 8.16 9.78 18.24
C VAL A 299 8.16 11.06 17.41
N GLU A 300 9.29 11.75 17.35
CA GLU A 300 9.46 12.90 16.44
C GLU A 300 9.48 12.46 14.97
N MET A 301 8.52 12.98 14.18
CA MET A 301 8.44 12.79 12.72
C MET A 301 8.36 14.12 11.93
N PRO A 302 9.46 14.89 11.84
CA PRO A 302 9.48 16.21 11.23
C PRO A 302 8.97 16.31 9.78
N LEU A 303 9.33 15.35 8.92
CA LEU A 303 8.87 15.32 7.53
C LEU A 303 7.38 15.01 7.47
N THR A 304 6.92 14.05 8.27
CA THR A 304 5.50 13.72 8.38
C THR A 304 4.68 14.92 8.87
N ASP A 305 5.16 15.63 9.89
CA ASP A 305 4.53 16.85 10.39
C ASP A 305 4.49 17.96 9.32
N ALA A 306 5.60 18.18 8.61
CA ALA A 306 5.67 19.18 7.54
C ALA A 306 4.67 18.86 6.41
N VAL A 307 4.60 17.59 5.99
CA VAL A 307 3.64 17.13 4.98
C VAL A 307 2.20 17.35 5.46
N HIS A 308 1.89 17.01 6.72
CA HIS A 308 0.57 17.26 7.28
C HIS A 308 0.22 18.75 7.27
N GLN A 309 1.14 19.62 7.69
CA GLN A 309 0.94 21.06 7.71
C GLN A 309 0.66 21.64 6.32
N VAL A 310 1.37 21.14 5.30
CA VAL A 310 1.12 21.55 3.91
C VAL A 310 -0.24 21.08 3.41
N CYS A 311 -0.62 19.83 3.72
CA CYS A 311 -1.89 19.28 3.25
C CYS A 311 -3.11 19.86 3.99
N TYR A 312 -3.02 20.14 5.29
CA TYR A 312 -4.20 20.41 6.11
C TYR A 312 -4.17 21.72 6.90
N GLU A 313 -3.01 22.36 7.05
CA GLU A 313 -2.86 23.56 7.89
C GLU A 313 -2.46 24.81 7.07
N GLY A 314 -2.44 24.70 5.74
CA GLY A 314 -2.19 25.81 4.83
C GLY A 314 -0.73 26.29 4.75
N LEU A 315 0.23 25.50 5.26
CA LEU A 315 1.65 25.82 5.14
C LEU A 315 2.11 25.69 3.68
N SER A 316 2.84 26.65 3.14
CA SER A 316 3.38 26.51 1.79
C SER A 316 4.60 25.56 1.77
N VAL A 317 4.83 24.91 0.63
CA VAL A 317 5.99 24.02 0.44
C VAL A 317 7.34 24.74 0.69
N PRO A 318 7.57 25.97 0.17
CA PRO A 318 8.80 26.71 0.48
C PRO A 318 9.00 27.00 1.97
N GLU A 319 7.93 27.34 2.70
CA GLU A 319 8.00 27.56 4.15
C GLU A 319 8.31 26.26 4.90
N ALA A 320 7.71 25.14 4.50
CA ALA A 320 7.99 23.82 5.07
C ALA A 320 9.47 23.44 4.91
N ILE A 321 10.06 23.67 3.72
CA ILE A 321 11.48 23.45 3.47
C ILE A 321 12.34 24.34 4.37
N GLY A 322 12.02 25.63 4.47
CA GLY A 322 12.72 26.58 5.34
C GLY A 322 12.72 26.13 6.81
N ARG A 323 11.58 25.64 7.32
CA ARG A 323 11.46 25.10 8.68
C ARG A 323 12.33 23.87 8.90
N LEU A 324 12.37 22.94 7.93
CA LEU A 324 13.17 21.71 8.04
C LEU A 324 14.67 22.00 8.04
N LEU A 325 15.14 22.94 7.20
CA LEU A 325 16.54 23.37 7.14
C LEU A 325 16.97 24.19 8.36
N GLY A 326 16.04 24.96 8.95
CA GLY A 326 16.30 25.75 10.16
C GLY A 326 16.39 24.93 11.46
N ARG A 327 16.16 23.61 11.41
CA ARG A 327 16.28 22.75 12.59
C ARG A 327 17.73 22.63 13.04
N ARG A 328 17.95 22.53 14.35
CA ARG A 328 19.27 22.30 14.94
C ARG A 328 19.91 21.04 14.36
N THR A 329 21.18 21.14 13.97
CA THR A 329 21.97 20.00 13.51
C THR A 329 22.14 18.97 14.64
N LYS A 330 21.99 17.69 14.30
CA LYS A 330 22.21 16.53 15.19
C LYS A 330 23.34 15.67 14.59
N PRO A 331 24.08 14.88 15.39
CA PRO A 331 24.96 13.84 14.86
C PRO A 331 24.19 12.91 13.92
N GLU A 332 24.90 12.30 12.97
CA GLU A 332 24.35 11.28 12.07
C GLU A 332 23.85 10.06 12.84
#